data_AF-A0A2J7ZSU5-F1
#
_entry.id   AF-A0A2J7ZSU5-F1
#
_cell.length_a   1.000
_cell.length_b   1.000
_cell.length_c   1.000
_cell.angle_alpha   90.00
_cell.angle_beta   90.00
_cell.angle_gamma   90.00
#
_symmetry.space_group_name_H-M   'P 1'
#
loop_
_entity.id
_entity.type
_entity.pdbx_description
1 polymer ?
#
loop_
_entity_poly.entity_id
_entity_poly.type
_entity_poly.pdbx_seq_one_letter_code
_entity_poly.pdbx_strand_id
1 'polypeptide(L)'
;VGVDVNLACNVAWRSELLQFAPGLGPRKAGSLLAALARNRNKAESRSMLYKDLGVLGKVVFRNAGPYLRVRHVPGIRHLENLSFRTLDNSRISPEMYRLAIQLATQASGLGEAEAALEEREKIESYDLEVFMREAGLAGPPATPGLATLIDIVAELVCPGLELRPPWAELTPLQVFMLCCNENEDSLRPGRVVDRWMSFPPRDRPDAAARKRTDEARPKAEQVVMVRPIRHPMFKNMSQADDARAPVLSGSCNPRVLGNSMEPAQPVHHGALVRRFATMTLVDAHAYLGREDVAVGSCVIRPSARNNPNVLDLSIKTVHGPQSHTPGIMVACLQESAKPQGRAAHLTLAPPFSIDLHYCGLGVVKYEDLDQVIADFVEPLVQHCMAVTSHRKYMDAAQTIVEERVRTEKTANPTVHPYYMTAQKCRLVDEK
;
A
#
# COMPACT_ATOMS: atom_id res chain seq x y z
N VAL A 1 -5.47 -19.84 -0.85
CA VAL A 1 -6.00 -19.62 0.53
C VAL A 1 -7.53 -19.53 0.53
N GLY A 2 -8.14 -18.45 0.03
CA GLY A 2 -9.60 -18.26 0.06
C GLY A 2 -10.15 -18.15 1.49
N VAL A 3 -11.35 -17.58 1.65
CA VAL A 3 -12.00 -17.42 2.95
C VAL A 3 -13.15 -18.40 3.07
N ASP A 4 -13.13 -19.22 4.11
CA ASP A 4 -14.24 -20.08 4.48
C ASP A 4 -15.27 -19.26 5.24
N VAL A 5 -16.44 -19.06 4.64
CA VAL A 5 -17.49 -18.17 5.16
C VAL A 5 -18.09 -18.71 6.46
N ASN A 6 -18.29 -20.03 6.54
CA ASN A 6 -18.87 -20.67 7.72
C ASN A 6 -17.89 -20.63 8.91
N LEU A 7 -16.59 -20.74 8.66
CA LEU A 7 -15.59 -20.49 9.70
C LEU A 7 -15.51 -19.01 10.07
N ALA A 8 -15.58 -18.11 9.10
CA ALA A 8 -15.49 -16.67 9.33
C ALA A 8 -16.64 -16.12 10.19
N CYS A 9 -17.86 -16.65 10.09
CA CYS A 9 -18.99 -16.21 10.91
C CYS A 9 -19.07 -16.88 12.30
N ASN A 10 -18.39 -18.01 12.51
CA ASN A 10 -18.41 -18.73 13.78
C ASN A 10 -17.11 -18.55 14.61
N VAL A 11 -16.03 -18.08 14.00
CA VAL A 11 -14.72 -17.89 14.66
C VAL A 11 -14.26 -16.45 14.50
N ALA A 12 -14.21 -15.70 15.60
CA ALA A 12 -13.95 -14.25 15.60
C ALA A 12 -12.63 -13.86 14.91
N TRP A 13 -11.52 -14.55 15.16
CA TRP A 13 -10.25 -14.19 14.51
C TRP A 13 -10.22 -14.51 13.01
N ARG A 14 -11.14 -15.33 12.50
CA ARG A 14 -11.27 -15.63 11.06
C ARG A 14 -12.18 -14.64 10.33
N SER A 15 -13.04 -13.91 11.03
CA SER A 15 -13.94 -12.93 10.42
C SER A 15 -13.16 -11.79 9.74
N GLU A 16 -12.04 -11.39 10.34
CA GLU A 16 -11.16 -10.32 9.84
C GLU A 16 -10.54 -10.61 8.47
N LEU A 17 -10.52 -11.88 8.04
CA LEU A 17 -9.99 -12.26 6.73
C LEU A 17 -10.93 -11.87 5.57
N LEU A 18 -12.23 -11.73 5.83
CA LEU A 18 -13.23 -11.42 4.79
C LEU A 18 -12.99 -10.07 4.13
N GLN A 19 -12.44 -9.09 4.86
CA GLN A 19 -12.22 -7.74 4.33
C GLN A 19 -11.17 -7.69 3.22
N PHE A 20 -10.32 -8.72 3.11
CA PHE A 20 -9.27 -8.82 2.11
C PHE A 20 -9.69 -9.62 0.87
N ALA A 21 -10.91 -10.16 0.84
CA ALA A 21 -11.42 -10.81 -0.36
C ALA A 21 -11.71 -9.75 -1.45
N PRO A 22 -11.36 -9.99 -2.73
CA PRO A 22 -11.57 -9.03 -3.80
C PRO A 22 -13.02 -8.53 -3.89
N GLY A 23 -13.21 -7.22 -3.88
CA GLY A 23 -14.54 -6.58 -3.92
C GLY A 23 -15.19 -6.40 -2.54
N LEU A 24 -14.69 -7.09 -1.51
CA LEU A 24 -14.99 -6.79 -0.11
C LEU A 24 -13.98 -5.78 0.44
N GLY A 25 -14.36 -5.16 1.55
CA GLY A 25 -13.57 -4.24 2.34
C GLY A 25 -14.19 -4.17 3.74
N PRO A 26 -13.62 -3.42 4.69
CA PRO A 26 -14.05 -3.46 6.09
C PRO A 26 -15.56 -3.26 6.27
N ARG A 27 -16.13 -2.28 5.56
CA ARG A 27 -17.58 -1.99 5.58
C ARG A 27 -18.41 -3.14 5.01
N LYS A 28 -18.07 -3.63 3.81
CA LYS A 28 -18.83 -4.68 3.11
C LYS A 28 -18.73 -6.03 3.82
N ALA A 29 -17.54 -6.37 4.33
CA ALA A 29 -17.31 -7.57 5.12
C ALA A 29 -18.12 -7.52 6.44
N GLY A 30 -18.11 -6.38 7.14
CA GLY A 30 -18.94 -6.16 8.32
C GLY A 30 -20.44 -6.31 8.03
N SER A 31 -20.94 -5.73 6.92
CA SER A 31 -22.34 -5.90 6.52
C SER A 31 -22.69 -7.35 6.19
N LEU A 32 -21.80 -8.09 5.52
CA LEU A 32 -21.98 -9.50 5.20
C LEU A 32 -22.03 -10.35 6.48
N LEU A 33 -21.10 -10.13 7.41
CA LEU A 33 -21.06 -10.80 8.71
C LEU A 33 -22.32 -10.52 9.53
N ALA A 34 -22.78 -9.27 9.56
CA ALA A 34 -24.02 -8.89 10.24
C ALA A 34 -25.25 -9.59 9.65
N ALA A 35 -25.30 -9.76 8.33
CA ALA A 35 -26.38 -10.51 7.69
C ALA A 35 -26.31 -12.01 7.96
N LEU A 36 -25.10 -12.60 7.96
CA LEU A 36 -24.89 -14.00 8.35
C LEU A 36 -25.28 -14.22 9.82
N ALA A 37 -25.00 -13.27 10.70
CA ALA A 37 -25.42 -13.31 12.10
C ALA A 37 -26.94 -13.33 12.26
N ARG A 38 -27.67 -12.50 11.49
CA ARG A 38 -29.14 -12.56 11.43
C ARG A 38 -29.63 -13.90 10.87
N ASN A 39 -28.84 -14.53 10.00
CA ASN A 39 -29.12 -15.84 9.43
C ASN A 39 -28.48 -16.99 10.22
N ARG A 40 -28.48 -16.90 11.57
CA ARG A 40 -28.01 -17.96 12.47
C ARG A 40 -26.56 -18.43 12.22
N ASN A 41 -25.68 -17.53 11.79
CA ASN A 41 -24.26 -17.82 11.51
C ASN A 41 -24.05 -19.04 10.59
N LYS A 42 -24.85 -19.15 9.53
CA LYS A 42 -24.68 -20.15 8.47
C LYS A 42 -24.80 -19.58 7.07
N ALA A 43 -23.99 -20.12 6.18
CA ALA A 43 -24.11 -20.01 4.74
C ALA A 43 -24.30 -21.42 4.16
N GLU A 44 -25.40 -21.64 3.45
CA GLU A 44 -25.74 -22.94 2.84
C GLU A 44 -25.18 -23.09 1.43
N SER A 45 -25.11 -21.98 0.69
CA SER A 45 -24.54 -21.94 -0.66
C SER A 45 -23.94 -20.57 -0.96
N ARG A 46 -23.11 -20.47 -2.00
CA ARG A 46 -22.67 -19.16 -2.51
C ARG A 46 -23.83 -18.33 -3.05
N SER A 47 -24.85 -18.99 -3.61
CA SER A 47 -26.05 -18.31 -4.11
C SER A 47 -26.80 -17.60 -2.99
N MET A 48 -26.82 -18.16 -1.77
CA MET A 48 -27.41 -17.53 -0.59
C MET A 48 -26.75 -16.18 -0.27
N LEU A 49 -25.43 -16.09 -0.39
CA LEU A 49 -24.67 -14.87 -0.10
C LEU A 49 -25.05 -13.71 -1.03
N TYR A 50 -25.46 -14.03 -2.26
CA TYR A 50 -25.86 -13.06 -3.27
C TYR A 50 -27.37 -12.78 -3.27
N LYS A 51 -28.19 -13.83 -3.37
CA LYS A 51 -29.64 -13.72 -3.60
C LYS A 51 -30.43 -13.54 -2.31
N ASP A 52 -30.10 -14.31 -1.28
CA ASP A 52 -30.97 -14.44 -0.11
C ASP A 52 -30.62 -13.41 0.97
N LEU A 53 -29.32 -13.15 1.19
CA LEU A 53 -28.87 -12.14 2.15
C LEU A 53 -29.08 -10.71 1.66
N GLY A 54 -29.13 -10.49 0.34
CA GLY A 54 -29.36 -9.17 -0.28
C GLY A 54 -28.27 -8.12 0.02
N VAL A 55 -27.11 -8.52 0.56
CA VAL A 55 -26.03 -7.60 0.95
C VAL A 55 -25.01 -7.39 -0.16
N LEU A 56 -24.76 -8.43 -0.97
CA LEU A 56 -23.75 -8.37 -2.02
C LEU A 56 -24.39 -7.97 -3.34
N GLY A 57 -23.95 -6.86 -3.93
CA GLY A 57 -24.33 -6.49 -5.30
C GLY A 57 -23.69 -7.41 -6.34
N LYS A 58 -24.27 -7.47 -7.55
CA LYS A 58 -23.83 -8.35 -8.66
C LYS A 58 -22.32 -8.26 -8.94
N VAL A 59 -21.79 -7.05 -9.04
CA VAL A 59 -20.36 -6.81 -9.33
C VAL A 59 -19.47 -7.27 -8.17
N VAL A 60 -19.91 -7.01 -6.93
CA VAL A 60 -19.18 -7.44 -5.73
C VAL A 60 -19.14 -8.95 -5.64
N PHE A 61 -20.27 -9.62 -5.87
CA PHE A 61 -20.35 -11.07 -5.86
C PHE A 61 -19.54 -11.71 -6.99
N ARG A 62 -19.53 -11.12 -8.19
CA ARG A 62 -18.69 -11.60 -9.30
C ARG A 62 -17.20 -11.58 -8.93
N ASN A 63 -16.75 -10.54 -8.24
CA ASN A 63 -15.35 -10.41 -7.84
C ASN A 63 -15.00 -11.28 -6.61
N ALA A 64 -15.88 -11.32 -5.61
CA ALA A 64 -15.62 -11.99 -4.33
C ALA A 64 -15.97 -13.48 -4.34
N GLY A 65 -16.98 -13.89 -5.10
CA GLY A 65 -17.57 -15.23 -5.10
C GLY A 65 -16.57 -16.38 -5.19
N PRO A 66 -15.58 -16.35 -6.12
CA PRO A 66 -14.55 -17.40 -6.23
C PRO A 66 -13.71 -17.58 -4.96
N TYR A 67 -13.57 -16.52 -4.15
CA TYR A 67 -12.76 -16.50 -2.94
C TYR A 67 -13.56 -16.85 -1.67
N LEU A 68 -14.88 -16.88 -1.76
CA LEU A 68 -15.80 -17.18 -0.65
C LEU A 68 -16.18 -18.66 -0.71
N ARG A 69 -15.47 -19.51 0.03
CA ARG A 69 -15.76 -20.94 0.10
C ARG A 69 -16.88 -21.21 1.10
N VAL A 70 -17.85 -22.01 0.68
CA VAL A 70 -18.96 -22.46 1.52
C VAL A 70 -18.89 -23.98 1.59
N ARG A 71 -18.61 -24.50 2.77
CA ARG A 71 -18.42 -25.93 3.01
C ARG A 71 -18.89 -26.32 4.40
N HIS A 72 -18.99 -27.62 4.61
CA HIS A 72 -19.16 -28.20 5.93
C HIS A 72 -17.91 -27.94 6.79
N VAL A 73 -18.14 -27.57 8.05
CA VAL A 73 -17.11 -27.33 9.05
C VAL A 73 -17.40 -28.25 10.24
N PRO A 74 -16.57 -29.28 10.48
CA PRO A 74 -16.75 -30.18 11.61
C PRO A 74 -16.78 -29.43 12.95
N GLY A 75 -17.70 -29.83 13.84
CA GLY A 75 -17.83 -29.26 15.19
C GLY A 75 -18.78 -28.08 15.31
N ILE A 76 -19.42 -27.63 14.23
CA ILE A 76 -20.44 -26.58 14.24
C ILE A 76 -21.83 -27.19 14.08
N ARG A 77 -22.56 -27.35 15.19
CA ARG A 77 -23.83 -28.11 15.27
C ARG A 77 -24.89 -27.69 14.25
N HIS A 78 -25.07 -26.39 14.02
CA HIS A 78 -26.11 -25.89 13.12
C HIS A 78 -25.76 -26.03 11.63
N LEU A 79 -24.57 -26.55 11.30
CA LEU A 79 -24.16 -26.88 9.94
C LEU A 79 -24.23 -28.38 9.62
N GLU A 80 -24.36 -29.27 10.62
CA GLU A 80 -24.27 -30.73 10.44
C GLU A 80 -25.37 -31.30 9.52
N ASN A 81 -26.56 -30.70 9.55
CA ASN A 81 -27.71 -31.15 8.75
C ASN A 81 -27.81 -30.47 7.37
N LEU A 82 -26.80 -29.72 6.95
CA LEU A 82 -26.81 -29.01 5.68
C LEU A 82 -26.06 -29.80 4.61
N SER A 83 -26.68 -29.92 3.44
CA SER A 83 -26.01 -30.39 2.23
C SER A 83 -25.32 -29.20 1.53
N PHE A 84 -24.05 -29.36 1.21
CA PHE A 84 -23.27 -28.34 0.50
C PHE A 84 -23.00 -28.80 -0.92
N ARG A 85 -23.05 -27.87 -1.88
CA ARG A 85 -22.65 -28.16 -3.26
C ARG A 85 -21.14 -28.36 -3.34
N THR A 86 -20.71 -29.35 -4.11
CA THR A 86 -19.29 -29.69 -4.29
C THR A 86 -18.48 -28.49 -4.81
N LEU A 87 -19.02 -27.77 -5.79
CA LEU A 87 -18.36 -26.60 -6.41
C LEU A 87 -18.19 -25.40 -5.48
N ASP A 88 -19.03 -25.24 -4.46
CA ASP A 88 -18.97 -24.09 -3.54
C ASP A 88 -17.74 -24.13 -2.61
N ASN A 89 -17.07 -25.29 -2.52
CA ASN A 89 -15.79 -25.45 -1.83
C ASN A 89 -14.56 -25.24 -2.76
N SER A 90 -14.76 -24.96 -4.05
CA SER A 90 -13.67 -24.73 -5.02
C SER A 90 -13.36 -23.24 -5.18
N ARG A 91 -12.30 -22.89 -5.91
CA ARG A 91 -12.03 -21.51 -6.38
C ARG A 91 -12.68 -21.19 -7.73
N ILE A 92 -13.48 -22.09 -8.28
CA ILE A 92 -14.17 -21.88 -9.54
C ILE A 92 -15.21 -20.78 -9.35
N SER A 93 -15.28 -19.84 -10.30
CA SER A 93 -16.28 -18.77 -10.29
C SER A 93 -17.69 -19.33 -10.49
N PRO A 94 -18.72 -18.81 -9.79
CA PRO A 94 -20.11 -19.20 -10.03
C PRO A 94 -20.58 -19.04 -11.49
N GLU A 95 -19.99 -18.10 -12.23
CA GLU A 95 -20.27 -17.91 -13.67
C GLU A 95 -19.77 -19.10 -14.52
N MET A 96 -18.74 -19.81 -14.05
CA MET A 96 -18.11 -20.94 -14.72
C MET A 96 -18.63 -22.31 -14.27
N TYR A 97 -19.58 -22.36 -13.33
CA TYR A 97 -20.12 -23.64 -12.83
C TYR A 97 -20.75 -24.49 -13.93
N ARG A 98 -21.45 -23.86 -14.89
CA ARG A 98 -22.05 -24.59 -16.02
C ARG A 98 -20.98 -25.31 -16.84
N LEU A 99 -19.86 -24.63 -17.07
CA LEU A 99 -18.75 -25.18 -17.84
C LEU A 99 -18.04 -26.32 -17.09
N ALA A 100 -17.79 -26.14 -15.80
CA ALA A 100 -17.19 -27.16 -14.95
C ALA A 100 -18.05 -28.44 -14.88
N ILE A 101 -19.37 -28.28 -14.77
CA ILE A 101 -20.31 -29.42 -14.78
C ILE A 101 -20.29 -30.12 -16.14
N GLN A 102 -20.34 -29.37 -17.25
CA GLN A 102 -20.28 -29.96 -18.59
C GLN A 102 -19.00 -30.77 -18.80
N LEU A 103 -17.85 -30.23 -18.38
CA LEU A 103 -16.56 -30.92 -18.44
C LEU A 103 -16.58 -32.21 -17.62
N ALA A 104 -17.06 -32.15 -16.37
CA ALA A 104 -17.13 -33.32 -15.50
C ALA A 104 -18.09 -34.39 -16.04
N THR A 105 -19.26 -34.00 -16.55
CA THR A 105 -20.25 -34.89 -17.17
C THR A 105 -19.68 -35.60 -18.40
N GLN A 106 -18.97 -34.88 -19.28
CA GLN A 106 -18.35 -35.48 -20.46
C GLN A 106 -17.18 -36.40 -20.09
N ALA A 107 -16.32 -36.00 -19.16
CA ALA A 107 -15.20 -36.81 -18.71
C ALA A 107 -15.64 -38.10 -17.99
N SER A 108 -16.69 -38.02 -17.16
CA SER A 108 -17.20 -39.17 -16.40
C SER A 108 -18.12 -40.08 -17.23
N GLY A 109 -18.77 -39.55 -18.27
CA GLY A 109 -19.84 -40.22 -19.02
C GLY A 109 -21.16 -40.35 -18.24
N LEU A 110 -21.26 -39.73 -17.05
CA LEU A 110 -22.44 -39.78 -16.20
C LEU A 110 -23.38 -38.61 -16.50
N GLY A 111 -24.69 -38.87 -16.52
CA GLY A 111 -25.70 -37.81 -16.70
C GLY A 111 -25.97 -36.98 -15.43
N GLU A 112 -25.54 -37.46 -14.26
CA GLU A 112 -25.76 -36.78 -12.97
C GLU A 112 -24.56 -35.91 -12.58
N ALA A 113 -24.80 -34.61 -12.35
CA ALA A 113 -23.74 -33.62 -12.18
C ALA A 113 -22.90 -33.80 -10.92
N GLU A 114 -23.50 -34.09 -9.75
CA GLU A 114 -22.74 -34.25 -8.50
C GLU A 114 -21.91 -35.55 -8.54
N ALA A 115 -22.47 -36.66 -9.04
CA ALA A 115 -21.73 -37.90 -9.24
C ALA A 115 -20.55 -37.73 -10.23
N ALA A 116 -20.77 -36.99 -11.32
CA ALA A 116 -19.72 -36.67 -12.29
C ALA A 116 -18.56 -35.87 -11.66
N LEU A 117 -18.84 -34.97 -10.72
CA LEU A 117 -17.83 -34.15 -10.03
C LEU A 117 -16.99 -34.95 -9.03
N GLU A 118 -17.44 -36.14 -8.61
CA GLU A 118 -16.69 -37.03 -7.72
C GLU A 118 -15.62 -37.86 -8.47
N GLU A 119 -15.78 -38.03 -9.78
CA GLU A 119 -14.91 -38.84 -10.65
C GLU A 119 -13.61 -38.10 -11.04
N ARG A 120 -12.77 -37.79 -10.04
CA ARG A 120 -11.56 -36.95 -10.18
C ARG A 120 -10.53 -37.50 -11.16
N GLU A 121 -10.29 -38.80 -11.16
CA GLU A 121 -9.29 -39.45 -12.03
C GLU A 121 -9.65 -39.29 -13.52
N LYS A 122 -10.93 -39.46 -13.84
CA LYS A 122 -11.43 -39.28 -15.21
C LYS A 122 -11.31 -37.84 -15.66
N ILE A 123 -11.63 -36.89 -14.78
CA ILE A 123 -11.50 -35.45 -15.05
C ILE A 123 -10.04 -35.06 -15.30
N GLU A 124 -9.09 -35.57 -14.52
CA GLU A 124 -7.66 -35.29 -14.68
C GLU A 124 -7.10 -35.82 -16.00
N SER A 125 -7.53 -37.01 -16.42
CA SER A 125 -7.08 -37.65 -17.65
C SER A 125 -7.77 -37.15 -18.94
N TYR A 126 -8.77 -36.27 -18.82
CA TYR A 126 -9.61 -35.87 -19.95
C TYR A 126 -8.89 -34.89 -20.89
N ASP A 127 -9.07 -35.08 -22.20
CA ASP A 127 -8.47 -34.22 -23.22
C ASP A 127 -9.22 -32.88 -23.32
N LEU A 128 -8.57 -31.83 -22.84
CA LEU A 128 -9.13 -30.47 -22.81
C LEU A 128 -9.22 -29.83 -24.20
N GLU A 129 -8.37 -30.21 -25.16
CA GLU A 129 -8.43 -29.66 -26.51
C GLU A 129 -9.65 -30.19 -27.25
N VAL A 130 -9.97 -31.47 -27.06
CA VAL A 130 -11.20 -32.09 -27.56
C VAL A 130 -12.42 -31.40 -26.96
N PHE A 131 -12.42 -31.20 -25.64
CA PHE A 131 -13.48 -30.46 -24.94
C PHE A 131 -13.71 -29.05 -25.51
N MET A 132 -12.64 -28.29 -25.71
CA MET A 132 -12.72 -26.92 -26.22
C MET A 132 -13.38 -26.85 -27.59
N ARG A 133 -13.06 -27.81 -28.46
CA ARG A 133 -13.63 -27.92 -29.82
C ARG A 133 -15.12 -28.25 -29.77
N GLU A 134 -15.51 -29.21 -28.93
CA GLU A 134 -16.90 -29.67 -28.82
C GLU A 134 -17.81 -28.66 -28.11
N ALA A 135 -17.30 -27.99 -27.08
CA ALA A 135 -18.03 -26.96 -26.33
C ALA A 135 -18.17 -25.64 -27.11
N GLY A 136 -17.58 -25.53 -28.31
CA GLY A 136 -17.62 -24.32 -29.13
C GLY A 136 -16.90 -23.13 -28.49
N LEU A 137 -15.90 -23.39 -27.64
CA LEU A 137 -15.13 -22.36 -26.95
C LEU A 137 -14.04 -21.72 -27.83
N ALA A 138 -13.88 -22.19 -29.06
CA ALA A 138 -13.05 -21.56 -30.09
C ALA A 138 -13.74 -20.30 -30.63
N GLY A 139 -13.83 -19.25 -29.81
CA GLY A 139 -14.47 -17.97 -30.13
C GLY A 139 -13.60 -16.76 -29.76
N PRO A 140 -14.10 -15.52 -29.98
CA PRO A 140 -13.39 -14.27 -29.65
C PRO A 140 -12.93 -14.21 -28.16
N PRO A 141 -12.01 -13.28 -27.80
CA PRO A 141 -11.24 -13.29 -26.53
C PRO A 141 -12.06 -13.22 -25.22
N ALA A 142 -13.39 -13.13 -25.30
CA ALA A 142 -14.30 -13.16 -24.15
C ALA A 142 -14.68 -14.59 -23.70
N THR A 143 -14.27 -15.62 -24.45
CA THR A 143 -14.49 -17.03 -24.08
C THR A 143 -13.37 -17.58 -23.21
N PRO A 144 -13.66 -18.48 -22.25
CA PRO A 144 -12.62 -19.10 -21.43
C PRO A 144 -11.68 -19.93 -22.29
N GLY A 145 -10.40 -19.58 -22.28
CA GLY A 145 -9.35 -20.31 -22.98
C GLY A 145 -8.86 -21.55 -22.22
N LEU A 146 -7.87 -22.24 -22.80
CA LEU A 146 -7.28 -23.46 -22.24
C LEU A 146 -6.73 -23.27 -20.82
N ALA A 147 -6.09 -22.13 -20.54
CA ALA A 147 -5.56 -21.84 -19.20
C ALA A 147 -6.65 -21.89 -18.12
N THR A 148 -7.82 -21.31 -18.40
CA THR A 148 -8.97 -21.32 -17.48
C THR A 148 -9.49 -22.74 -17.25
N LEU A 149 -9.48 -23.59 -18.29
CA LEU A 149 -9.91 -24.98 -18.16
C LEU A 149 -8.92 -25.80 -17.34
N ILE A 150 -7.62 -25.56 -17.48
CA ILE A 150 -6.58 -26.18 -16.64
C ILE A 150 -6.81 -25.81 -15.18
N ASP A 151 -7.06 -24.53 -14.89
CA ASP A 151 -7.35 -24.07 -13.52
C ASP A 151 -8.65 -24.69 -12.98
N ILE A 152 -9.68 -24.84 -13.81
CA ILE A 152 -10.94 -25.52 -13.43
C ILE A 152 -10.66 -26.98 -13.09
N VAL A 153 -9.93 -27.71 -13.93
CA VAL A 153 -9.58 -29.12 -13.66
C VAL A 153 -8.76 -29.26 -12.38
N ALA A 154 -7.76 -28.41 -12.19
CA ALA A 154 -6.93 -28.42 -10.97
C ALA A 154 -7.81 -28.23 -9.71
N GLU A 155 -8.81 -27.36 -9.77
CA GLU A 155 -9.77 -27.16 -8.67
C GLU A 155 -10.77 -28.30 -8.49
N LEU A 156 -11.21 -28.97 -9.57
CA LEU A 156 -12.09 -30.12 -9.47
C LEU A 156 -11.37 -31.33 -8.83
N VAL A 157 -10.12 -31.57 -9.23
CA VAL A 157 -9.29 -32.66 -8.69
C VAL A 157 -8.90 -32.37 -7.24
N CYS A 158 -8.44 -31.15 -6.93
CA CYS A 158 -7.96 -30.75 -5.60
C CYS A 158 -8.60 -29.42 -5.14
N PRO A 159 -9.86 -29.44 -4.64
CA PRO A 159 -10.56 -28.22 -4.25
C PRO A 159 -9.82 -27.42 -3.17
N GLY A 160 -9.51 -26.16 -3.46
CA GLY A 160 -8.89 -25.25 -2.49
C GLY A 160 -7.47 -25.65 -2.07
N LEU A 161 -6.71 -26.29 -2.96
CA LEU A 161 -5.31 -26.67 -2.77
C LEU A 161 -4.48 -25.51 -2.17
N GLU A 162 -3.60 -25.82 -1.21
CA GLU A 162 -2.67 -24.86 -0.64
C GLU A 162 -1.57 -24.53 -1.65
N LEU A 163 -1.59 -23.30 -2.16
CA LEU A 163 -0.61 -22.81 -3.14
C LEU A 163 0.59 -22.13 -2.48
N ARG A 164 0.54 -21.84 -1.16
CA ARG A 164 1.67 -21.24 -0.46
C ARG A 164 2.78 -22.27 -0.29
N PRO A 165 4.05 -21.83 -0.25
CA PRO A 165 5.14 -22.72 0.15
C PRO A 165 4.85 -23.29 1.55
N PRO A 166 5.33 -24.51 1.84
CA PRO A 166 5.22 -25.07 3.17
C PRO A 166 5.91 -24.14 4.18
N TRP A 167 5.44 -24.19 5.42
CA TRP A 167 6.08 -23.47 6.50
C TRP A 167 7.55 -23.85 6.60
N ALA A 168 8.44 -22.86 6.58
CA ALA A 168 9.88 -23.03 6.71
C ALA A 168 10.32 -22.50 8.07
N GLU A 169 11.03 -23.32 8.84
CA GLU A 169 11.65 -22.86 10.07
C GLU A 169 12.79 -21.89 9.79
N LEU A 170 13.01 -20.95 10.71
CA LEU A 170 14.10 -19.99 10.61
C LEU A 170 15.43 -20.74 10.70
N THR A 171 16.36 -20.39 9.81
CA THR A 171 17.71 -20.94 9.84
C THR A 171 18.45 -20.46 11.10
N PRO A 172 19.46 -21.21 11.60
CA PRO A 172 20.25 -20.79 12.77
C PRO A 172 20.87 -19.40 12.60
N LEU A 173 21.27 -19.05 11.37
CA LEU A 173 21.77 -17.71 11.04
C LEU A 173 20.67 -16.65 11.20
N GLN A 174 19.48 -16.86 10.64
CA GLN A 174 18.37 -15.92 10.81
C GLN A 174 17.97 -15.74 12.28
N VAL A 175 17.96 -16.83 13.06
CA VAL A 175 17.71 -16.77 14.51
C VAL A 175 18.78 -15.92 15.19
N PHE A 176 20.06 -16.17 14.89
CA PHE A 176 21.17 -15.39 15.45
C PHE A 176 21.04 -13.90 15.11
N MET A 177 20.76 -13.57 13.85
CA MET A 177 20.60 -12.19 13.37
C MET A 177 19.41 -11.49 14.06
N LEU A 178 18.27 -12.17 14.18
CA LEU A 178 17.10 -11.66 14.90
C LEU A 178 17.37 -11.45 16.40
N CYS A 179 18.03 -12.40 17.06
CA CYS A 179 18.38 -12.31 18.48
C CYS A 179 19.40 -11.21 18.77
N CYS A 180 20.33 -10.96 17.84
CA CYS A 180 21.33 -9.90 17.97
C CYS A 180 20.81 -8.55 17.46
N ASN A 181 19.64 -8.53 16.79
CA ASN A 181 19.11 -7.39 16.05
C ASN A 181 20.14 -6.83 15.05
N GLU A 182 20.85 -7.73 14.37
CA GLU A 182 21.86 -7.44 13.36
C GLU A 182 21.36 -7.87 11.98
N ASN A 183 21.86 -7.22 10.92
CA ASN A 183 21.55 -7.54 9.53
C ASN A 183 22.81 -7.96 8.77
N GLU A 184 22.67 -8.61 7.61
CA GLU A 184 23.81 -9.09 6.81
C GLU A 184 24.77 -7.96 6.38
N ASP A 185 24.27 -6.73 6.30
CA ASP A 185 25.11 -5.56 6.02
C ASP A 185 26.03 -5.20 7.20
N SER A 186 25.50 -5.35 8.42
CA SER A 186 26.17 -5.04 9.69
C SER A 186 27.14 -6.16 10.08
N LEU A 187 26.67 -7.41 10.06
CA LEU A 187 27.37 -8.57 10.57
C LEU A 187 27.35 -9.70 9.52
N ARG A 188 28.50 -9.86 8.86
CA ARG A 188 28.75 -10.93 7.89
C ARG A 188 30.19 -11.41 7.98
N PRO A 189 30.51 -12.61 7.46
CA PRO A 189 31.88 -13.11 7.40
C PRO A 189 32.81 -12.07 6.76
N GLY A 190 33.93 -11.78 7.43
CA GLY A 190 34.93 -10.80 6.99
C GLY A 190 34.71 -9.36 7.46
N ARG A 191 33.63 -9.05 8.17
CA ARG A 191 33.49 -7.76 8.88
C ARG A 191 34.37 -7.71 10.13
N VAL A 192 35.01 -6.56 10.35
CA VAL A 192 35.76 -6.27 11.58
C VAL A 192 34.76 -5.75 12.61
N VAL A 193 34.78 -6.34 13.81
CA VAL A 193 33.91 -5.96 14.92
C VAL A 193 34.72 -5.77 16.19
N ASP A 194 34.38 -4.75 16.97
CA ASP A 194 34.99 -4.51 18.27
C ASP A 194 34.40 -5.46 19.31
N ARG A 195 35.28 -6.11 20.08
CA ARG A 195 34.91 -7.12 21.08
C ARG A 195 35.58 -6.82 22.42
N TRP A 196 34.77 -6.84 23.48
CA TRP A 196 35.26 -6.87 24.85
C TRP A 196 35.42 -8.32 25.32
N MET A 197 36.62 -8.69 25.78
CA MET A 197 36.86 -10.01 26.38
C MET A 197 36.32 -10.02 27.82
N SER A 198 35.31 -10.85 28.08
CA SER A 198 34.69 -11.00 29.41
C SER A 198 35.43 -11.95 30.34
N PHE A 199 36.07 -12.99 29.80
CA PHE A 199 36.87 -13.94 30.56
C PHE A 199 38.15 -14.30 29.80
N PRO A 200 39.32 -14.32 30.47
CA PRO A 200 40.51 -14.89 29.87
C PRO A 200 40.28 -16.39 29.66
N PRO A 201 40.68 -16.96 28.51
CA PRO A 201 40.58 -18.40 28.31
C PRO A 201 41.44 -19.10 29.37
N ARG A 202 40.81 -19.90 30.24
CA ARG A 202 41.56 -20.89 31.02
C ARG A 202 42.01 -21.96 30.06
N ASP A 203 43.31 -22.22 30.02
CA ASP A 203 43.86 -23.38 29.32
C ASP A 203 43.12 -24.63 29.80
N ARG A 204 42.33 -25.24 28.89
CA ARG A 204 41.82 -26.59 29.17
C ARG A 204 43.06 -27.50 29.26
N PRO A 205 43.21 -28.28 30.35
CA PRO A 205 44.40 -29.11 30.56
C PRO A 205 44.57 -30.21 29.49
N ASP A 206 43.55 -30.47 28.66
CA ASP A 206 43.63 -31.46 27.58
C ASP A 206 44.47 -31.00 26.38
N ALA A 207 44.92 -29.74 26.35
CA ALA A 207 45.76 -29.21 25.27
C ALA A 207 47.24 -29.60 25.37
N ALA A 208 47.69 -30.16 26.50
CA ALA A 208 49.11 -30.46 26.74
C ALA A 208 49.60 -31.80 26.13
N ALA A 209 48.71 -32.67 25.64
CA ALA A 209 49.07 -34.04 25.26
C ALA A 209 49.24 -34.31 23.74
N ARG A 210 49.13 -33.30 22.85
CA ARG A 210 49.32 -33.51 21.40
C ARG A 210 50.37 -32.56 20.83
N LYS A 211 51.64 -32.86 21.12
CA LYS A 211 52.79 -32.34 20.36
C LYS A 211 53.11 -33.29 19.23
N ARG A 212 53.25 -32.71 18.02
CA ARG A 212 53.71 -33.27 16.73
C ARG A 212 52.63 -33.86 15.84
N THR A 213 52.04 -32.98 15.02
CA THR A 213 52.02 -33.10 13.55
C THR A 213 51.70 -31.70 12.98
N ASP A 214 52.53 -31.23 12.06
CA ASP A 214 52.31 -30.00 11.28
C ASP A 214 51.21 -30.24 10.25
N GLU A 215 49.96 -30.16 10.66
CA GLU A 215 48.83 -30.01 9.74
C GLU A 215 47.86 -28.96 10.28
N ALA A 216 47.36 -28.14 9.35
CA ALA A 216 46.55 -26.95 9.59
C ALA A 216 45.50 -27.13 10.70
N ARG A 217 45.71 -26.47 11.84
CA ARG A 217 44.73 -26.33 12.92
C ARG A 217 43.42 -25.76 12.36
N PRO A 218 42.25 -26.42 12.50
CA PRO A 218 41.00 -25.68 12.40
C PRO A 218 40.98 -24.70 13.56
N LYS A 219 40.77 -23.40 13.27
CA LYS A 219 40.62 -22.38 14.31
C LYS A 219 39.49 -22.83 15.23
N ALA A 220 39.82 -23.02 16.51
CA ALA A 220 38.86 -23.39 17.53
C ALA A 220 37.58 -22.55 17.39
N GLU A 221 36.43 -23.19 17.27
CA GLU A 221 35.13 -22.52 17.33
C GLU A 221 35.05 -21.79 18.67
N GLN A 222 35.37 -20.49 18.63
CA GLN A 222 35.09 -19.61 19.74
C GLN A 222 33.58 -19.47 19.79
N VAL A 223 32.97 -19.94 20.87
CA VAL A 223 31.58 -19.62 21.20
C VAL A 223 31.55 -18.11 21.48
N VAL A 224 31.13 -17.34 20.47
CA VAL A 224 31.01 -15.88 20.56
C VAL A 224 29.62 -15.56 21.11
N MET A 225 29.56 -15.15 22.38
CA MET A 225 28.38 -14.48 22.91
C MET A 225 28.47 -13.00 22.55
N VAL A 226 27.77 -12.60 21.49
CA VAL A 226 27.62 -11.18 21.13
C VAL A 226 26.69 -10.54 22.17
N ARG A 227 27.19 -9.51 22.88
CA ARG A 227 26.34 -8.72 23.77
C ARG A 227 25.60 -7.65 22.94
N PRO A 228 24.31 -7.41 23.19
CA PRO A 228 23.56 -6.39 22.47
C PRO A 228 24.17 -5.00 22.69
N ILE A 229 24.28 -4.23 21.60
CA ILE A 229 24.84 -2.88 21.57
C ILE A 229 23.93 -1.95 22.39
N ARG A 230 24.43 -1.44 23.52
CA ARG A 230 23.73 -0.43 24.32
C ARG A 230 24.02 0.97 23.77
N HIS A 231 23.31 1.38 22.73
CA HIS A 231 23.40 2.73 22.16
C HIS A 231 22.26 3.63 22.69
N PRO A 232 22.51 4.90 23.05
CA PRO A 232 21.53 5.77 23.73
C PRO A 232 20.27 6.12 22.91
N MET A 233 20.28 5.93 21.59
CA MET A 233 19.06 6.02 20.76
C MET A 233 18.16 4.78 20.82
N PHE A 234 18.61 3.69 21.44
CA PHE A 234 17.84 2.45 21.63
C PHE A 234 17.54 2.26 23.12
N LYS A 235 16.80 3.21 23.70
CA LYS A 235 16.12 2.96 24.98
C LYS A 235 14.79 2.31 24.66
N ASN A 236 14.69 0.99 24.85
CA ASN A 236 13.46 0.39 25.37
C ASN A 236 13.79 -0.85 26.21
N MET A 237 13.30 -0.79 27.45
CA MET A 237 13.17 -1.84 28.46
C MET A 237 14.45 -2.43 29.07
N SER A 238 15.00 -1.71 30.05
CA SER A 238 15.44 -2.26 31.35
C SER A 238 16.06 -1.14 32.19
N GLN A 239 15.21 -0.29 32.76
CA GLN A 239 15.58 0.50 33.92
C GLN A 239 15.03 -0.20 35.16
N ALA A 240 15.79 -1.14 35.67
CA ALA A 240 15.81 -1.46 37.07
C ALA A 240 17.27 -1.78 37.41
N ASP A 241 17.72 -1.10 38.45
CA ASP A 241 18.89 -1.39 39.27
C ASP A 241 20.24 -0.76 38.90
N ASP A 242 20.68 -0.03 39.92
CA ASP A 242 22.04 0.24 40.35
C ASP A 242 22.71 1.56 39.93
N ALA A 243 22.35 2.55 40.73
CA ALA A 243 23.10 3.73 41.08
C ALA A 243 24.54 3.44 41.57
N ARG A 244 25.50 4.26 41.12
CA ARG A 244 26.49 5.03 41.95
C ARG A 244 27.52 5.74 41.05
N ALA A 245 27.35 7.07 40.94
CA ALA A 245 28.28 8.22 40.99
C ALA A 245 29.81 8.09 40.63
N PRO A 246 30.57 9.20 40.44
CA PRO A 246 30.37 10.36 39.55
C PRO A 246 31.68 10.92 38.89
N VAL A 247 31.55 11.97 38.07
CA VAL A 247 32.50 13.05 37.65
C VAL A 247 33.89 12.68 37.07
N LEU A 248 34.19 13.12 35.84
CA LEU A 248 35.20 14.16 35.55
C LEU A 248 35.27 14.55 34.06
N SER A 249 35.48 15.85 33.90
CA SER A 249 35.54 16.71 32.72
C SER A 249 36.70 16.45 31.78
N GLY A 250 36.55 16.84 30.51
CA GLY A 250 37.66 17.08 29.60
C GLY A 250 37.21 17.51 28.21
N SER A 251 37.18 18.82 27.97
CA SER A 251 37.04 19.43 26.65
C SER A 251 38.29 19.13 25.80
N CYS A 252 38.13 19.05 24.48
CA CYS A 252 39.08 19.52 23.46
C CYS A 252 38.49 19.34 22.05
N ASN A 253 38.11 20.45 21.44
CA ASN A 253 38.11 20.72 19.99
C ASN A 253 39.22 21.77 19.78
N PRO A 254 39.80 22.06 18.58
CA PRO A 254 39.15 22.03 17.25
C PRO A 254 40.07 21.77 16.02
N ARG A 255 39.47 21.97 14.82
CA ARG A 255 40.00 22.35 13.47
C ARG A 255 40.17 21.20 12.47
N VAL A 256 39.34 21.09 11.42
CA VAL A 256 39.14 21.94 10.21
C VAL A 256 40.33 21.90 9.23
N LEU A 257 40.16 21.07 8.19
CA LEU A 257 40.69 21.13 6.81
C LEU A 257 39.62 20.31 6.02
N GLY A 258 39.05 20.67 4.88
CA GLY A 258 39.42 21.55 3.78
C GLY A 258 38.90 20.84 2.51
N ASN A 259 38.06 21.52 1.72
CA ASN A 259 37.23 21.01 0.63
C ASN A 259 37.94 20.14 -0.42
N SER A 260 37.22 19.13 -0.95
CA SER A 260 37.39 18.65 -2.33
C SER A 260 36.07 18.12 -2.91
N MET A 261 35.63 18.80 -3.98
CA MET A 261 34.66 18.46 -5.01
C MET A 261 33.86 17.14 -4.86
N GLU A 262 32.55 17.28 -4.61
CA GLU A 262 31.57 16.23 -4.88
C GLU A 262 31.21 16.19 -6.37
N PRO A 263 31.17 15.01 -7.02
CA PRO A 263 30.60 14.86 -8.34
C PRO A 263 29.08 14.99 -8.30
N ALA A 264 28.51 15.58 -9.35
CA ALA A 264 27.09 15.84 -9.52
C ALA A 264 26.22 14.62 -9.20
N GLN A 265 25.42 14.72 -8.15
CA GLN A 265 24.39 13.73 -7.83
C GLN A 265 23.23 13.85 -8.83
N PRO A 266 22.67 12.72 -9.29
CA PRO A 266 21.48 12.74 -10.13
C PRO A 266 20.29 13.29 -9.35
N VAL A 267 19.51 14.17 -9.98
CA VAL A 267 18.30 14.76 -9.39
C VAL A 267 17.28 13.66 -9.17
N HIS A 268 17.24 13.11 -7.95
CA HIS A 268 16.18 12.23 -7.50
C HIS A 268 14.85 12.98 -7.62
N HIS A 269 13.97 12.52 -8.51
CA HIS A 269 12.56 12.88 -8.46
C HIS A 269 11.99 12.24 -7.19
N GLY A 270 12.08 12.95 -6.06
CA GLY A 270 11.49 12.53 -4.80
C GLY A 270 10.00 12.28 -4.99
N ALA A 271 9.50 11.16 -4.49
CA ALA A 271 8.08 10.83 -4.56
C ALA A 271 7.25 11.99 -3.98
N LEU A 272 6.24 12.46 -4.74
CA LEU A 272 5.32 13.51 -4.29
C LEU A 272 4.67 13.07 -2.97
N VAL A 273 4.86 13.86 -1.91
CA VAL A 273 4.30 13.52 -0.60
C VAL A 273 2.88 14.05 -0.52
N ARG A 274 1.92 13.12 -0.41
CA ARG A 274 0.51 13.40 -0.13
C ARG A 274 0.25 13.15 1.35
N ARG A 275 -0.08 14.19 2.12
CA ARG A 275 -0.26 14.07 3.58
C ARG A 275 -1.63 14.54 4.04
N PHE A 276 -2.32 13.66 4.76
CA PHE A 276 -3.52 13.99 5.54
C PHE A 276 -3.12 14.22 6.99
N ALA A 277 -3.39 15.42 7.51
CA ALA A 277 -3.03 15.73 8.89
C ALA A 277 -3.89 16.86 9.47
N THR A 278 -4.25 16.70 10.74
CA THR A 278 -4.82 17.78 11.55
C THR A 278 -3.68 18.68 12.01
N MET A 279 -3.39 19.73 11.24
CA MET A 279 -2.34 20.71 11.55
C MET A 279 -2.79 22.13 11.18
N THR A 280 -2.19 23.14 11.81
CA THR A 280 -2.54 24.54 11.52
C THR A 280 -1.98 24.97 10.15
N LEU A 281 -2.49 26.10 9.61
CA LEU A 281 -1.95 26.71 8.39
C LEU A 281 -0.44 26.96 8.53
N VAL A 282 0.00 27.46 9.68
CA VAL A 282 1.41 27.81 9.95
C VAL A 282 2.28 26.56 9.94
N ASP A 283 1.83 25.47 10.58
CA ASP A 283 2.57 24.21 10.61
C ASP A 283 2.66 23.58 9.22
N ALA A 284 1.57 23.62 8.45
CA ALA A 284 1.55 23.14 7.08
C ALA A 284 2.53 23.94 6.19
N HIS A 285 2.61 25.26 6.39
CA HIS A 285 3.58 26.11 5.70
C HIS A 285 5.01 25.79 6.10
N ALA A 286 5.27 25.57 7.39
CA ALA A 286 6.60 25.19 7.88
C ALA A 286 7.03 23.80 7.36
N TYR A 287 6.10 22.86 7.23
CA TYR A 287 6.37 21.53 6.68
C TYR A 287 6.68 21.57 5.18
N LEU A 288 5.79 22.15 4.37
CA LEU A 288 6.01 22.30 2.92
C LEU A 288 7.19 23.26 2.61
N GLY A 289 7.50 24.14 3.56
CA GLY A 289 8.60 25.08 3.56
C GLY A 289 9.99 24.46 3.44
N ARG A 290 10.16 23.21 3.87
CA ARG A 290 11.46 22.56 3.96
C ARG A 290 12.03 22.19 2.59
N GLU A 291 13.35 22.21 2.46
CA GLU A 291 14.06 21.91 1.20
C GLU A 291 13.96 20.43 0.78
N ASP A 292 13.79 19.52 1.75
CA ASP A 292 13.62 18.07 1.53
C ASP A 292 12.28 17.70 0.88
N VAL A 293 11.28 18.59 0.91
CA VAL A 293 9.96 18.34 0.34
C VAL A 293 9.93 18.72 -1.14
N ALA A 294 9.61 17.77 -2.03
CA ALA A 294 9.50 18.02 -3.46
C ALA A 294 8.35 18.98 -3.82
N VAL A 295 8.54 19.80 -4.87
CA VAL A 295 7.49 20.63 -5.45
C VAL A 295 6.34 19.75 -5.94
N GLY A 296 5.11 20.17 -5.68
CA GLY A 296 3.89 19.41 -5.94
C GLY A 296 3.43 18.54 -4.78
N SER A 297 4.23 18.42 -3.72
CA SER A 297 3.76 17.83 -2.46
C SER A 297 2.60 18.65 -1.88
N CYS A 298 1.61 17.96 -1.32
CA CYS A 298 0.39 18.58 -0.83
C CYS A 298 0.01 18.07 0.56
N VAL A 299 -0.57 18.98 1.35
CA VAL A 299 -1.12 18.71 2.68
C VAL A 299 -2.61 19.02 2.65
N ILE A 300 -3.44 18.03 2.98
CA ILE A 300 -4.88 18.19 3.17
C ILE A 300 -5.14 18.24 4.67
N ARG A 301 -5.76 19.33 5.11
CA ARG A 301 -6.08 19.59 6.52
C ARG A 301 -7.52 20.07 6.68
N PRO A 302 -8.18 19.82 7.81
CA PRO A 302 -9.45 20.48 8.13
C PRO A 302 -9.30 22.00 8.06
N SER A 303 -10.30 22.68 7.49
CA SER A 303 -10.30 24.14 7.48
C SER A 303 -10.52 24.69 8.89
N ALA A 304 -9.92 25.84 9.18
CA ALA A 304 -10.18 26.58 10.42
C ALA A 304 -11.51 27.36 10.38
N ARG A 305 -12.14 27.43 9.20
CA ARG A 305 -13.49 27.96 9.04
C ARG A 305 -14.43 27.02 9.80
N ASN A 306 -15.32 27.55 10.62
CA ASN A 306 -16.19 26.80 11.55
C ASN A 306 -17.27 25.96 10.83
N ASN A 307 -16.89 25.21 9.81
CA ASN A 307 -17.71 24.35 8.97
C ASN A 307 -16.97 23.02 8.78
N PRO A 308 -17.52 21.89 9.27
CA PRO A 308 -16.86 20.58 9.19
C PRO A 308 -16.74 20.05 7.76
N ASN A 309 -17.48 20.61 6.79
CA ASN A 309 -17.49 20.17 5.40
C ASN A 309 -16.47 20.93 4.54
N VAL A 310 -15.45 21.54 5.15
CA VAL A 310 -14.44 22.33 4.44
C VAL A 310 -13.06 21.84 4.78
N LEU A 311 -12.29 21.53 3.75
CA LEU A 311 -10.88 21.16 3.85
C LEU A 311 -10.03 22.21 3.15
N ASP A 312 -8.86 22.48 3.71
CA ASP A 312 -7.86 23.31 3.05
C ASP A 312 -6.77 22.41 2.45
N LEU A 313 -6.54 22.59 1.15
CA LEU A 313 -5.50 21.92 0.38
C LEU A 313 -4.32 22.87 0.20
N SER A 314 -3.21 22.60 0.90
CA SER A 314 -1.98 23.38 0.80
C SER A 314 -1.01 22.67 -0.16
N ILE A 315 -0.60 23.34 -1.23
CA ILE A 315 0.21 22.78 -2.32
C ILE A 315 1.53 23.55 -2.39
N LYS A 316 2.65 22.84 -2.35
CA LYS A 316 3.97 23.43 -2.61
C LYS A 316 4.12 23.68 -4.10
N THR A 317 4.13 24.93 -4.51
CA THR A 317 4.38 25.36 -5.89
C THR A 317 5.85 25.74 -6.07
N VAL A 318 6.22 26.06 -7.31
CA VAL A 318 7.55 26.62 -7.62
C VAL A 318 7.65 28.05 -7.08
N HIS A 319 8.88 28.48 -6.76
CA HIS A 319 9.27 29.70 -6.04
C HIS A 319 8.49 30.99 -6.37
N GLY A 320 8.28 31.80 -5.34
CA GLY A 320 7.80 33.18 -5.42
C GLY A 320 8.90 34.17 -4.98
N PRO A 321 8.70 35.48 -5.21
CA PRO A 321 9.77 36.43 -5.36
C PRO A 321 10.31 36.86 -4.00
N GLN A 322 11.63 36.79 -3.87
CA GLN A 322 12.45 37.15 -2.70
C GLN A 322 12.47 36.13 -1.56
N SER A 323 13.67 35.63 -1.31
CA SER A 323 14.08 34.67 -0.28
C SER A 323 13.80 33.21 -0.60
N HIS A 324 14.65 32.32 -0.07
CA HIS A 324 14.64 30.86 -0.15
C HIS A 324 13.34 30.18 0.33
N THR A 325 12.22 30.90 0.40
CA THR A 325 10.91 30.40 0.79
C THR A 325 10.13 29.83 -0.40
N PRO A 326 9.64 28.59 -0.33
CA PRO A 326 8.83 28.02 -1.39
C PRO A 326 7.45 28.70 -1.49
N GLY A 327 6.94 28.79 -2.72
CA GLY A 327 5.55 29.19 -2.96
C GLY A 327 4.60 28.14 -2.42
N ILE A 328 3.62 28.55 -1.62
CA ILE A 328 2.59 27.65 -1.10
C ILE A 328 1.24 28.23 -1.47
N MET A 329 0.50 27.49 -2.29
CA MET A 329 -0.87 27.83 -2.67
C MET A 329 -1.83 27.11 -1.73
N VAL A 330 -2.89 27.78 -1.30
CA VAL A 330 -3.95 27.18 -0.49
C VAL A 330 -5.26 27.25 -1.27
N ALA A 331 -5.85 26.10 -1.55
CA ALA A 331 -7.17 25.98 -2.16
C ALA A 331 -8.19 25.50 -1.12
N CYS A 332 -9.43 26.01 -1.21
CA CYS A 332 -10.53 25.62 -0.34
C CYS A 332 -11.35 24.52 -1.02
N LEU A 333 -11.43 23.35 -0.41
CA LEU A 333 -12.24 22.22 -0.84
C LEU A 333 -13.53 22.20 -0.03
N GLN A 334 -14.65 22.36 -0.71
CA GLN A 334 -15.97 22.23 -0.10
C GLN A 334 -16.50 20.81 -0.36
N GLU A 335 -16.70 20.04 0.70
CA GLU A 335 -17.45 18.79 0.65
C GLU A 335 -18.94 19.12 0.52
N SER A 336 -19.60 18.50 -0.46
CA SER A 336 -21.04 18.66 -0.64
C SER A 336 -21.83 17.81 0.36
N ALA A 337 -23.12 18.08 0.50
CA ALA A 337 -23.99 17.21 1.30
C ALA A 337 -24.13 15.84 0.63
N LYS A 338 -24.34 14.79 1.44
CA LYS A 338 -24.68 13.46 0.92
C LYS A 338 -25.89 13.56 -0.03
N PRO A 339 -25.79 13.05 -1.26
CA PRO A 339 -26.93 13.07 -2.18
C PRO A 339 -28.09 12.28 -1.57
N GLN A 340 -29.27 12.89 -1.49
CA GLN A 340 -30.49 12.21 -1.02
C GLN A 340 -31.21 11.59 -2.23
N GLY A 341 -31.60 10.30 -2.14
CA GLY A 341 -32.39 9.64 -3.18
C GLY A 341 -32.06 8.16 -3.40
N ARG A 342 -32.73 7.51 -4.37
CA ARG A 342 -32.58 6.08 -4.69
C ARG A 342 -31.16 5.69 -5.13
N ALA A 343 -30.35 6.65 -5.61
CA ALA A 343 -28.95 6.45 -6.01
C ALA A 343 -27.93 6.85 -4.93
N ALA A 344 -28.37 7.28 -3.74
CA ALA A 344 -27.49 7.66 -2.62
C ALA A 344 -26.58 6.51 -2.14
N HIS A 345 -26.99 5.26 -2.38
CA HIS A 345 -26.18 4.08 -2.06
C HIS A 345 -25.03 3.84 -3.06
N LEU A 346 -25.05 4.48 -4.25
CA LEU A 346 -24.02 4.32 -5.27
C LEU A 346 -22.86 5.30 -5.11
N THR A 347 -23.05 6.39 -4.37
CA THR A 347 -22.02 7.41 -4.12
C THR A 347 -21.30 7.09 -2.81
N LEU A 348 -20.02 6.72 -2.91
CA LEU A 348 -19.19 6.27 -1.77
C LEU A 348 -18.89 7.41 -0.78
N ALA A 349 -18.78 8.64 -1.28
CA ALA A 349 -18.57 9.88 -0.54
C ALA A 349 -19.29 11.04 -1.26
N PRO A 350 -19.63 12.13 -0.55
CA PRO A 350 -20.07 13.35 -1.20
C PRO A 350 -18.94 13.94 -2.07
N PRO A 351 -19.23 14.43 -3.28
CA PRO A 351 -18.21 15.04 -4.12
C PRO A 351 -17.66 16.32 -3.49
N PHE A 352 -16.40 16.60 -3.81
CA PHE A 352 -15.71 17.83 -3.45
C PHE A 352 -15.89 18.87 -4.55
N SER A 353 -15.87 20.14 -4.18
CA SER A 353 -15.86 21.24 -5.14
C SER A 353 -14.83 22.29 -4.79
N ILE A 354 -14.16 22.82 -5.80
CA ILE A 354 -13.26 23.97 -5.70
C ILE A 354 -13.89 25.13 -6.45
N ASP A 355 -13.97 26.28 -5.80
CA ASP A 355 -14.38 27.53 -6.45
C ASP A 355 -13.17 28.16 -7.17
N LEU A 356 -13.23 28.19 -8.50
CA LEU A 356 -12.24 28.78 -9.39
C LEU A 356 -12.83 29.95 -10.20
N HIS A 357 -13.85 30.64 -9.67
CA HIS A 357 -14.43 31.82 -10.31
C HIS A 357 -13.39 32.89 -10.67
N TYR A 358 -12.34 33.04 -9.85
CA TYR A 358 -11.23 33.97 -10.10
C TYR A 358 -10.43 33.66 -11.38
N CYS A 359 -10.48 32.42 -11.88
CA CYS A 359 -9.85 32.00 -13.14
C CYS A 359 -10.86 31.84 -14.29
N GLY A 360 -12.13 32.20 -14.11
CA GLY A 360 -13.17 32.02 -15.13
C GLY A 360 -13.62 30.57 -15.34
N LEU A 361 -13.17 29.62 -14.51
CA LEU A 361 -13.52 28.20 -14.60
C LEU A 361 -14.78 27.84 -13.78
N GLY A 362 -15.29 28.77 -12.97
CA GLY A 362 -16.45 28.55 -12.10
C GLY A 362 -16.18 27.52 -11.00
N VAL A 363 -17.22 26.80 -10.57
CA VAL A 363 -17.11 25.77 -9.53
C VAL A 363 -16.88 24.40 -10.18
N VAL A 364 -15.70 23.85 -9.97
CA VAL A 364 -15.33 22.51 -10.48
C VAL A 364 -15.61 21.46 -9.41
N LYS A 365 -16.16 20.32 -9.82
CA LYS A 365 -16.54 19.21 -8.94
C LYS A 365 -15.66 17.99 -9.17
N TYR A 366 -15.33 17.29 -8.09
CA TYR A 366 -14.47 16.11 -8.05
C TYR A 366 -15.15 15.01 -7.22
N GLU A 367 -15.04 13.76 -7.64
CA GLU A 367 -15.69 12.63 -6.96
C GLU A 367 -15.03 12.28 -5.63
N ASP A 368 -13.69 12.32 -5.60
CA ASP A 368 -12.88 12.02 -4.43
C ASP A 368 -11.61 12.89 -4.38
N LEU A 369 -10.81 12.75 -3.31
CA LEU A 369 -9.59 13.53 -3.10
C LEU A 369 -8.45 13.09 -4.04
N ASP A 370 -8.45 11.85 -4.52
CA ASP A 370 -7.44 11.38 -5.46
C ASP A 370 -7.66 12.04 -6.83
N GLN A 371 -8.91 12.20 -7.26
CA GLN A 371 -9.26 12.96 -8.44
C GLN A 371 -8.91 14.45 -8.31
N VAL A 372 -9.12 15.07 -7.14
CA VAL A 372 -8.63 16.44 -6.89
C VAL A 372 -7.11 16.51 -7.12
N ILE A 373 -6.34 15.54 -6.65
CA ILE A 373 -4.90 15.57 -6.82
C ILE A 373 -4.51 15.38 -8.30
N ALA A 374 -5.09 14.39 -8.97
CA ALA A 374 -4.78 14.05 -10.35
C ALA A 374 -5.22 15.13 -11.35
N ASP A 375 -6.42 15.71 -11.17
CA ASP A 375 -7.03 16.61 -12.14
C ASP A 375 -6.78 18.09 -11.83
N PHE A 376 -6.48 18.45 -10.56
CA PHE A 376 -6.21 19.84 -10.17
C PHE A 376 -4.76 20.08 -9.77
N VAL A 377 -4.21 19.29 -8.84
CA VAL A 377 -2.87 19.56 -8.28
C VAL A 377 -1.76 19.28 -9.29
N GLU A 378 -1.78 18.11 -9.93
CA GLU A 378 -0.73 17.68 -10.86
C GLU A 378 -0.64 18.61 -12.10
N PRO A 379 -1.74 18.96 -12.80
CA PRO A 379 -1.69 19.88 -13.93
C PRO A 379 -1.25 21.28 -13.52
N LEU A 380 -1.72 21.78 -12.37
CA LEU A 380 -1.31 23.07 -11.85
C LEU A 380 0.21 23.12 -11.63
N VAL A 381 0.78 22.11 -10.98
CA VAL A 381 2.22 22.04 -10.70
C VAL A 381 3.01 21.97 -12.01
N GLN A 382 2.54 21.18 -12.98
CA GLN A 382 3.15 21.13 -14.32
C GLN A 382 3.13 22.50 -15.01
N HIS A 383 2.02 23.24 -14.94
CA HIS A 383 1.95 24.59 -15.49
C HIS A 383 2.87 25.57 -14.75
N CYS A 384 2.96 25.50 -13.42
CA CYS A 384 3.92 26.30 -12.65
C CYS A 384 5.36 26.01 -13.05
N MET A 385 5.71 24.73 -13.23
CA MET A 385 7.03 24.32 -13.71
C MET A 385 7.30 24.83 -15.13
N ALA A 386 6.31 24.75 -16.03
CA ALA A 386 6.43 25.28 -17.39
C ALA A 386 6.68 26.80 -17.39
N VAL A 387 5.92 27.56 -16.59
CA VAL A 387 6.08 29.03 -16.47
C VAL A 387 7.46 29.38 -15.92
N THR A 388 7.91 28.69 -14.88
CA THR A 388 9.22 28.96 -14.25
C THR A 388 10.41 28.54 -15.12
N SER A 389 10.24 27.54 -15.98
CA SER A 389 11.25 27.15 -16.98
C SER A 389 11.35 28.10 -18.18
N HIS A 390 10.40 29.04 -18.33
CA HIS A 390 10.34 29.89 -19.52
C HIS A 390 11.49 30.91 -19.55
N ARG A 391 12.09 31.15 -20.73
CA ARG A 391 13.24 32.07 -20.89
C ARG A 391 12.97 33.51 -20.42
N LYS A 392 11.72 33.95 -20.48
CA LYS A 392 11.28 35.28 -20.03
C LYS A 392 10.70 35.26 -18.61
N TYR A 393 10.87 34.18 -17.86
CA TYR A 393 10.55 34.14 -16.44
C TYR A 393 11.63 34.88 -15.63
N MET A 394 11.20 35.68 -14.67
CA MET A 394 12.06 36.38 -13.73
C MET A 394 11.53 36.15 -12.32
N ASP A 395 12.38 35.59 -11.46
CA ASP A 395 12.09 35.45 -10.04
C ASP A 395 12.36 36.77 -9.30
N ALA A 396 11.46 37.73 -9.48
CA ALA A 396 11.57 39.07 -8.91
C ALA A 396 10.19 39.67 -8.62
N ALA A 397 10.14 40.60 -7.67
CA ALA A 397 8.92 41.36 -7.39
C ALA A 397 8.45 42.12 -8.65
N GLN A 398 7.13 42.29 -8.80
CA GLN A 398 6.54 42.95 -9.97
C GLN A 398 7.17 44.32 -10.27
N THR A 399 7.51 45.11 -9.26
CA THR A 399 8.15 46.42 -9.45
C THR A 399 9.48 46.32 -10.21
N ILE A 400 10.30 45.33 -9.90
CA ILE A 400 11.59 45.09 -10.56
C ILE A 400 11.37 44.62 -12.01
N VAL A 401 10.36 43.76 -12.22
CA VAL A 401 10.02 43.26 -13.55
C VAL A 401 9.48 44.38 -14.44
N GLU A 402 8.63 45.27 -13.89
CA GLU A 402 8.12 46.44 -14.59
C GLU A 402 9.23 47.41 -14.98
N GLU A 403 10.20 47.68 -14.09
CA GLU A 403 11.38 48.50 -14.40
C GLU A 403 12.22 47.88 -15.51
N ARG A 404 12.39 46.55 -15.52
CA ARG A 404 13.09 45.82 -16.58
C ARG A 404 12.39 45.94 -17.93
N VAL A 405 11.07 45.76 -17.96
CA VAL A 405 10.23 45.96 -19.15
C VAL A 405 10.37 47.39 -19.68
N ARG A 406 10.29 48.40 -18.80
CA ARG A 406 10.44 49.81 -19.18
C ARG A 406 11.81 50.09 -19.78
N THR A 407 12.88 49.55 -19.19
CA THR A 407 14.26 49.75 -19.66
C THR A 407 14.51 49.10 -21.02
N GLU A 408 13.96 47.91 -21.28
CA GLU A 408 14.07 47.25 -22.59
C GLU A 408 13.23 47.97 -23.66
N LYS A 409 12.08 48.53 -23.27
CA LYS A 409 11.22 49.31 -24.17
C LYS A 409 11.83 50.67 -24.54
N THR A 410 12.51 51.34 -23.60
CA THR A 410 13.24 52.59 -23.91
C THR A 410 14.46 52.33 -24.78
N ALA A 411 15.14 51.20 -24.59
CA ALA A 411 16.27 50.81 -25.44
C ALA A 411 15.85 50.43 -26.87
N ASN A 412 14.73 49.70 -27.04
CA ASN A 412 14.22 49.26 -28.34
C ASN A 412 12.72 49.57 -28.50
N PRO A 413 12.35 50.77 -28.99
CA PRO A 413 10.95 51.20 -29.10
C PRO A 413 10.06 50.33 -29.99
N THR A 414 10.63 49.64 -30.98
CA THR A 414 9.92 48.76 -31.93
C THR A 414 9.54 47.40 -31.31
N VAL A 415 10.28 46.95 -30.29
CA VAL A 415 10.05 45.65 -29.63
C VAL A 415 9.04 45.82 -28.49
N HIS A 416 8.21 44.81 -28.26
CA HIS A 416 7.28 44.75 -27.13
C HIS A 416 7.79 43.71 -26.13
N PRO A 417 8.63 44.12 -25.15
CA PRO A 417 9.18 43.18 -24.18
C PRO A 417 8.09 42.72 -23.21
N TYR A 418 8.11 41.43 -22.89
CA TYR A 418 7.27 40.83 -21.87
C TYR A 418 8.12 39.90 -20.99
N TYR A 419 7.72 39.81 -19.73
CA TYR A 419 8.33 38.95 -18.72
C TYR A 419 7.24 38.34 -17.85
N MET A 420 7.51 37.18 -17.27
CA MET A 420 6.62 36.47 -16.37
C MET A 420 7.24 36.45 -14.97
N THR A 421 6.44 36.68 -13.94
CA THR A 421 6.87 36.51 -12.55
C THR A 421 5.76 35.84 -11.75
N ALA A 422 6.14 35.06 -10.74
CA ALA A 422 5.19 34.50 -9.79
C ALA A 422 5.00 35.50 -8.65
N GLN A 423 3.75 35.74 -8.23
CA GLN A 423 3.47 36.58 -7.07
C GLN A 423 2.49 35.90 -6.14
N LYS A 424 2.63 36.20 -4.85
CA LYS A 424 1.63 35.85 -3.85
C LYS A 424 0.42 36.76 -4.05
N CYS A 425 -0.61 36.26 -4.72
CA CYS A 425 -1.92 36.91 -4.70
C CYS A 425 -2.47 36.86 -3.27
N ARG A 426 -2.47 38.01 -2.58
CA ARG A 426 -3.50 38.25 -1.57
C ARG A 426 -4.75 38.56 -2.37
N LEU A 427 -5.68 37.60 -2.46
CA LEU A 427 -7.03 37.94 -2.85
C LEU A 427 -7.51 38.95 -1.80
N VAL A 428 -7.55 40.21 -2.20
CA VAL A 428 -8.22 41.25 -1.43
C VAL A 428 -9.68 40.85 -1.49
N ASP A 429 -10.27 40.54 -0.34
CA ASP A 429 -11.72 40.40 -0.21
C ASP A 429 -12.34 41.75 -0.61
N GLU A 430 -12.61 41.93 -1.90
CA GLU A 430 -13.46 43.00 -2.39
C GLU A 430 -14.91 42.62 -2.06
N LYS A 431 -15.32 43.10 -0.88
CA LYS A 431 -16.69 43.35 -0.38
C LYS A 431 -17.81 42.35 -0.67
#